data_AF-A0A9W7GES2-F1
#
_entry.id   AF-A0A9W7GES2-F1
#
_cell.length_a   1.000
_cell.length_b   1.000
_cell.length_c   1.000
_cell.angle_alpha   90.00
_cell.angle_beta   90.00
_cell.angle_gamma   90.00
#
_symmetry.space_group_name_H-M   'P 1'
#
loop_
_entity.id
_entity.type
_entity.pdbx_description
1 polymer ?
#
loop_
_entity_poly.entity_id
_entity_poly.type
_entity_poly.pdbx_seq_one_letter_code
_entity_poly.pdbx_strand_id
1 'polypeptide(L)'
;MSLLPPPRRPIALLTVFFLLILNLASSNPSDANYAVNELKQLSDSDVYTTLELATMLSSSTTQGSFNTITKMQLELSSPHFKSKSSTESFTVLVLTSLSNPDQKSFAIDKFPEMDPDAVEKFWIDKARRLRDEREVLHGELRSKASFVLETHSAYVQSASDFQTNDGRPLNSLSNAELLNIIDSSRGKGERAAVAKAVLNENYLLSSKTFREASLEDLLNMRSDPKVDPIRRTVAGRLYNEKLLELAGGNDEKEL
;
A
#
# COMPACT_ATOMS: atom_id res chain seq x y z
N MET A 1 -6.69 96.77 4.44
CA MET A 1 -5.97 95.68 3.74
C MET A 1 -5.22 94.86 4.77
N SER A 2 -5.84 93.78 5.25
CA SER A 2 -5.18 92.67 5.96
C SER A 2 -6.26 91.61 6.25
N LEU A 3 -6.30 90.59 5.39
CA LEU A 3 -7.20 89.45 5.44
C LEU A 3 -6.74 88.48 6.55
N LEU A 4 -7.56 88.28 7.57
CA LEU A 4 -7.41 87.18 8.53
C LEU A 4 -8.17 85.96 8.02
N PRO A 5 -7.57 84.76 8.02
CA PRO A 5 -8.23 83.54 7.55
C PRO A 5 -9.24 82.99 8.59
N PRO A 6 -10.27 82.24 8.14
CA PRO A 6 -11.33 81.72 8.99
C PRO A 6 -10.89 80.52 9.86
N PRO A 7 -11.66 80.21 10.93
CA PRO A 7 -11.34 79.14 11.88
C PRO A 7 -11.48 77.73 11.27
N ARG A 8 -10.52 76.85 11.59
CA ARG A 8 -10.55 75.43 11.24
C ARG A 8 -11.52 74.69 12.17
N ARG A 9 -12.44 73.92 11.58
CA ARG A 9 -13.32 72.96 12.28
C ARG A 9 -12.50 71.77 12.82
N PRO A 10 -12.85 71.16 13.97
CA PRO A 10 -12.28 69.88 14.38
C PRO A 10 -12.82 68.77 13.47
N ILE A 11 -11.89 68.02 12.87
CA ILE A 11 -12.17 66.77 12.15
C ILE A 11 -12.45 65.69 13.19
N ALA A 12 -13.54 64.96 12.98
CA ALA A 12 -13.94 63.79 13.74
C ALA A 12 -12.79 62.76 13.81
N LEU A 13 -12.31 62.46 15.02
CA LEU A 13 -11.56 61.24 15.27
C LEU A 13 -12.59 60.12 15.47
N LEU A 14 -13.04 59.63 14.32
CA LEU A 14 -13.85 58.44 14.12
C LEU A 14 -13.01 57.22 14.53
N THR A 15 -13.38 56.58 15.63
CA THR A 15 -13.49 55.11 15.72
C THR A 15 -12.27 54.30 15.24
N VAL A 16 -11.18 54.28 16.02
CA VAL A 16 -10.18 53.19 15.99
C VAL A 16 -9.97 52.64 17.41
N PHE A 17 -11.09 52.45 18.11
CA PHE A 17 -11.15 51.68 19.34
C PHE A 17 -12.14 50.55 19.05
N PHE A 18 -11.73 49.31 19.34
CA PHE A 18 -12.56 48.11 19.24
C PHE A 18 -12.64 47.41 17.86
N LEU A 19 -11.49 47.15 17.23
CA LEU A 19 -11.26 45.86 16.56
C LEU A 19 -10.80 44.85 17.63
N LEU A 20 -11.64 44.68 18.66
CA LEU A 20 -11.62 43.48 19.49
C LEU A 20 -12.13 42.40 18.55
N ILE A 21 -11.18 41.66 17.97
CA ILE A 21 -11.42 40.48 17.17
C ILE A 21 -12.47 39.67 17.92
N LEU A 22 -13.66 39.61 17.31
CA LEU A 22 -14.67 38.62 17.60
C LEU A 22 -13.97 37.27 17.42
N ASN A 23 -13.38 36.75 18.50
CA ASN A 23 -13.04 35.35 18.69
C ASN A 23 -14.39 34.61 18.78
N LEU A 24 -15.18 34.64 17.71
CA LEU A 24 -16.17 33.60 17.52
C LEU A 24 -15.35 32.34 17.35
N ALA A 25 -15.40 31.51 18.37
CA ALA A 25 -15.07 30.11 18.27
C ALA A 25 -15.89 29.55 17.11
N SER A 26 -15.32 29.56 15.90
CA SER A 26 -15.75 28.67 14.85
C SER A 26 -15.33 27.30 15.35
N SER A 27 -16.26 26.61 16.00
CA SER A 27 -16.21 25.16 16.10
C SER A 27 -15.93 24.65 14.69
N ASN A 28 -14.75 24.05 14.48
CA ASN A 28 -14.39 23.51 13.18
C ASN A 28 -14.60 21.99 13.25
N PRO A 29 -15.85 21.50 13.06
CA PRO A 29 -16.15 20.07 13.18
C PRO A 29 -15.33 19.23 12.19
N SER A 30 -14.83 19.84 11.11
CA SER A 30 -13.93 19.20 10.16
C SER A 30 -12.59 18.79 10.78
N ASP A 31 -12.03 19.60 11.69
CA ASP A 31 -10.75 19.32 12.35
C ASP A 31 -10.92 18.25 13.44
N ALA A 32 -12.04 18.29 14.17
CA ALA A 32 -12.38 17.26 15.15
C ALA A 32 -12.55 15.88 14.49
N ASN A 33 -13.32 15.82 13.39
CA ASN A 33 -13.49 14.59 12.63
C ASN A 33 -12.19 14.10 12.01
N TYR A 34 -11.35 15.01 11.50
CA TYR A 34 -10.02 14.68 11.01
C TYR A 34 -9.19 14.00 12.10
N ALA A 35 -9.06 14.62 13.28
CA ALA A 35 -8.27 14.06 14.37
C ALA A 35 -8.78 12.69 14.84
N VAL A 36 -10.11 12.51 14.93
CA VAL A 36 -10.68 11.21 15.30
C VAL A 36 -10.40 10.15 14.23
N ASN A 37 -10.50 10.49 12.94
CA ASN A 37 -10.17 9.57 11.86
C ASN A 37 -8.70 9.19 11.84
N GLU A 38 -7.79 10.13 12.11
CA GLU A 38 -6.37 9.83 12.23
C GLU A 38 -6.09 8.94 13.45
N LEU A 39 -6.71 9.23 14.61
CA LEU A 39 -6.61 8.37 15.79
C LEU A 39 -7.02 6.93 15.50
N LYS A 40 -8.11 6.72 14.74
CA LYS A 40 -8.55 5.38 14.33
C LYS A 40 -7.48 4.61 13.57
N GLN A 41 -6.71 5.31 12.73
CA GLN A 41 -5.68 4.70 11.88
C GLN A 41 -4.40 4.35 12.64
N LEU A 42 -4.14 4.98 13.80
CA LEU A 42 -2.94 4.73 14.59
C LEU A 42 -2.98 3.44 15.42
N SER A 43 -4.10 2.72 15.45
CA SER A 43 -4.19 1.49 16.25
C SER A 43 -3.66 0.27 15.51
N ASP A 44 -2.63 -0.36 16.06
CA ASP A 44 -2.14 -1.65 15.54
C ASP A 44 -3.16 -2.77 15.68
N SER A 45 -4.00 -2.72 16.73
CA SER A 45 -5.03 -3.72 17.02
C SER A 45 -6.35 -3.47 16.27
N ASP A 46 -6.54 -2.30 15.66
CA ASP A 46 -7.82 -1.78 15.19
C ASP A 46 -8.86 -1.45 16.30
N VAL A 47 -8.53 -1.57 17.59
CA VAL A 47 -9.48 -1.26 18.68
C VAL A 47 -10.00 0.18 18.64
N TYR A 48 -9.17 1.12 18.17
CA TYR A 48 -9.56 2.53 18.04
C TYR A 48 -10.61 2.77 16.95
N THR A 49 -10.88 1.82 16.05
CA THR A 49 -11.98 1.95 15.07
C THR A 49 -13.34 2.20 15.74
N THR A 50 -13.48 1.77 17.00
CA THR A 50 -14.66 1.97 17.86
C THR A 50 -14.77 3.36 18.49
N LEU A 51 -13.74 4.21 18.37
CA LEU A 51 -13.80 5.58 18.87
C LEU A 51 -14.82 6.38 18.06
N GLU A 52 -15.65 7.16 18.71
CA GLU A 52 -16.56 8.10 18.06
C GLU A 52 -16.45 9.47 18.72
N LEU A 53 -16.65 10.53 17.94
CA LEU A 53 -16.74 11.88 18.49
C LEU A 53 -18.09 12.03 19.18
N ALA A 54 -18.12 12.05 20.51
CA ALA A 54 -19.35 12.25 21.27
C ALA A 54 -19.73 13.74 21.31
N THR A 55 -18.81 14.60 21.72
CA THR A 55 -19.01 16.05 21.68
C THR A 55 -17.68 16.81 21.60
N MET A 56 -17.74 18.07 21.19
CA MET A 56 -16.63 19.00 21.27
C MET A 56 -16.90 20.01 22.36
N LEU A 57 -16.17 19.89 23.47
CA LEU A 57 -16.35 20.71 24.66
C LEU A 57 -15.86 22.14 24.46
N SER A 58 -14.74 22.31 23.75
CA SER A 58 -14.20 23.62 23.42
C SER A 58 -13.32 23.57 22.17
N SER A 59 -13.17 24.70 21.51
CA SER A 59 -12.24 24.90 20.40
C SER A 59 -11.69 26.32 20.45
N SER A 60 -10.40 26.48 20.20
CA SER A 60 -9.74 27.76 20.04
C SER A 60 -8.74 27.69 18.88
N THR A 61 -8.85 28.62 17.95
CA THR A 61 -8.00 28.66 16.77
C THR A 61 -7.03 29.82 16.86
N THR A 62 -5.74 29.56 16.64
CA THR A 62 -4.69 30.56 16.59
C THR A 62 -4.01 30.50 15.22
N GLN A 63 -3.96 31.63 14.53
CA GLN A 63 -3.26 31.73 13.25
C GLN A 63 -1.77 32.02 13.49
N GLY A 64 -0.90 31.12 13.03
CA GLY A 64 0.56 31.33 12.97
C GLY A 64 1.00 31.87 11.62
N SER A 65 2.32 32.02 11.43
CA SER A 65 2.88 32.54 10.17
C SER A 65 2.75 31.58 8.98
N PHE A 66 2.70 30.27 9.25
CA PHE A 66 2.65 29.22 8.20
C PHE A 66 1.50 28.24 8.37
N ASN A 67 0.94 28.13 9.57
CA ASN A 67 -0.09 27.16 9.91
C ASN A 67 -1.17 27.82 10.77
N THR A 68 -2.40 27.31 10.66
CA THR A 68 -3.46 27.54 11.63
C THR A 68 -3.43 26.41 12.65
N ILE A 69 -3.41 26.75 13.94
CA ILE A 69 -3.41 25.80 15.05
C ILE A 69 -4.81 25.83 15.69
N THR A 70 -5.54 24.73 15.55
CA THR A 70 -6.84 24.52 16.20
C THR A 70 -6.64 23.64 17.44
N LYS A 71 -6.75 24.22 18.64
CA LYS A 71 -6.77 23.48 19.90
C LYS A 71 -8.20 23.14 20.27
N MET A 72 -8.49 21.86 20.50
CA MET A 72 -9.82 21.36 20.82
C MET A 72 -9.79 20.52 22.09
N GLN A 73 -10.87 20.61 22.86
CA GLN A 73 -11.19 19.63 23.89
C GLN A 73 -12.31 18.75 23.35
N LEU A 74 -12.00 17.49 23.06
CA LEU A 74 -12.93 16.53 22.47
C LEU A 74 -13.36 15.53 23.54
N GLU A 75 -14.62 15.16 23.54
CA GLU A 75 -15.14 14.01 24.26
C GLU A 75 -15.33 12.87 23.27
N LEU A 76 -14.64 11.77 23.49
CA LEU A 76 -14.72 10.58 22.64
C LEU A 76 -15.50 9.49 23.36
N SER A 77 -16.31 8.74 22.63
CA SER A 77 -17.00 7.55 23.12
C SER A 77 -16.35 6.28 22.60
N SER A 78 -16.25 5.26 23.45
CA SER A 78 -15.94 3.89 23.07
C SER A 78 -16.43 2.95 24.17
N PRO A 79 -16.99 1.78 23.81
CA PRO A 79 -17.35 0.76 24.80
C PRO A 79 -16.14 0.08 25.45
N HIS A 80 -14.92 0.35 24.94
CA HIS A 80 -13.71 -0.38 25.30
C HIS A 80 -12.68 0.47 26.04
N PHE A 81 -13.06 1.62 26.59
CA PHE A 81 -12.15 2.38 27.44
C PHE A 81 -11.79 1.58 28.71
N LYS A 82 -10.52 1.67 29.11
CA LYS A 82 -10.00 1.02 30.32
C LYS A 82 -10.67 1.53 31.59
N SER A 83 -11.06 2.80 31.62
CA SER A 83 -11.82 3.40 32.72
C SER A 83 -13.21 2.80 32.92
N LYS A 84 -13.73 2.09 31.91
CA LYS A 84 -15.13 1.61 31.80
C LYS A 84 -16.16 2.74 31.74
N SER A 85 -15.72 3.99 31.56
CA SER A 85 -16.60 5.11 31.22
C SER A 85 -17.06 5.00 29.78
N SER A 86 -18.28 5.45 29.48
CA SER A 86 -18.80 5.51 28.10
C SER A 86 -18.10 6.58 27.27
N THR A 87 -17.59 7.61 27.93
CA THR A 87 -16.90 8.75 27.31
C THR A 87 -15.68 9.19 28.11
N GLU A 88 -14.66 9.69 27.41
CA GLU A 88 -13.45 10.29 27.98
C GLU A 88 -13.08 11.57 27.23
N SER A 89 -12.48 12.53 27.94
CA SER A 89 -12.10 13.84 27.39
C SER A 89 -10.62 13.91 27.05
N PHE A 90 -10.30 14.44 25.87
CA PHE A 90 -8.95 14.55 25.34
C PHE A 90 -8.67 15.96 24.81
N THR A 91 -7.46 16.46 25.05
CA THR A 91 -6.98 17.68 24.40
C THR A 91 -6.26 17.32 23.11
N VAL A 92 -6.72 17.89 22.01
CA VAL A 92 -6.20 17.66 20.66
C VAL A 92 -5.78 18.98 20.03
N LEU A 93 -4.69 18.94 19.29
CA LEU A 93 -4.20 20.04 18.46
C LEU A 93 -4.23 19.58 17.01
N VAL A 94 -4.83 20.37 16.13
CA VAL A 94 -4.75 20.18 14.68
C VAL A 94 -3.99 21.35 14.08
N LEU A 95 -2.95 21.05 13.34
CA LEU A 95 -2.20 22.02 12.56
C LEU A 95 -2.62 21.87 11.10
N THR A 96 -3.09 22.98 10.51
CA THR A 96 -3.46 23.06 9.11
C THR A 96 -2.53 24.03 8.40
N SER A 97 -1.89 23.61 7.31
CA SER A 97 -1.02 24.49 6.53
C SER A 97 -1.80 25.64 5.87
N LEU A 98 -1.27 26.86 5.94
CA LEU A 98 -1.85 28.03 5.26
C LEU A 98 -1.64 27.96 3.74
N SER A 99 -0.57 27.31 3.28
CA SER A 99 -0.27 27.15 1.85
C SER A 99 -1.08 26.02 1.21
N ASN A 100 -1.44 24.99 1.97
CA ASN A 100 -2.25 23.88 1.50
C ASN A 100 -3.20 23.38 2.62
N PRO A 101 -4.50 23.73 2.56
CA PRO A 101 -5.49 23.33 3.57
C PRO A 101 -5.67 21.81 3.74
N ASP A 102 -5.32 21.01 2.74
CA ASP A 102 -5.40 19.55 2.80
C ASP A 102 -4.23 18.93 3.58
N GLN A 103 -3.15 19.69 3.77
CA GLN A 103 -2.02 19.26 4.58
C GLN A 103 -2.29 19.57 6.06
N LYS A 104 -2.80 18.55 6.75
CA LYS A 104 -3.06 18.60 8.18
C LYS A 104 -2.14 17.67 8.95
N SER A 105 -1.95 17.99 10.22
CA SER A 105 -1.29 17.13 11.19
C SER A 105 -2.02 17.29 12.52
N PHE A 106 -1.99 16.28 13.37
CA PHE A 106 -2.61 16.37 14.68
C PHE A 106 -1.67 15.88 15.78
N ALA A 107 -1.92 16.36 16.99
CA ALA A 107 -1.30 15.90 18.21
C ALA A 107 -2.37 15.73 19.27
N ILE A 108 -2.18 14.77 20.17
CA ILE A 108 -3.05 14.51 21.30
C ILE A 108 -2.18 14.48 22.56
N ASP A 109 -2.69 15.03 23.66
CA ASP A 109 -1.95 15.07 24.93
C ASP A 109 -1.69 13.65 25.48
N LYS A 110 -2.73 12.81 25.44
CA LYS A 110 -2.67 11.42 25.88
C LYS A 110 -3.49 10.53 24.95
N PHE A 111 -2.94 9.39 24.57
CA PHE A 111 -3.68 8.38 23.81
C PHE A 111 -4.75 7.70 24.69
N PRO A 112 -5.93 7.38 24.15
CA PRO A 112 -6.96 6.66 24.89
C PRO A 112 -6.45 5.30 25.38
N GLU A 113 -6.60 5.02 26.68
CA GLU A 113 -6.25 3.69 27.21
C GLU A 113 -7.44 2.75 27.03
N MET A 114 -7.22 1.64 26.32
CA MET A 114 -8.25 0.66 26.04
C MET A 114 -8.17 -0.54 27.00
N ASP A 115 -9.29 -1.19 27.18
CA ASP A 115 -9.44 -2.43 27.94
C ASP A 115 -8.56 -3.53 27.33
N PRO A 116 -7.61 -4.13 28.07
CA PRO A 116 -6.67 -5.10 27.52
C PRO A 116 -7.37 -6.31 26.89
N ASP A 117 -8.46 -6.77 27.49
CA ASP A 117 -9.25 -7.90 26.97
C ASP A 117 -9.88 -7.56 25.60
N ALA A 118 -10.33 -6.31 25.42
CA ALA A 118 -10.85 -5.84 24.15
C ALA A 118 -9.72 -5.74 23.11
N VAL A 119 -8.56 -5.20 23.48
CA VAL A 119 -7.39 -5.13 22.60
C VAL A 119 -7.00 -6.52 22.10
N GLU A 120 -6.91 -7.51 22.99
CA GLU A 120 -6.58 -8.89 22.62
C GLU A 120 -7.62 -9.47 21.65
N LYS A 121 -8.91 -9.28 21.93
CA LYS A 121 -9.99 -9.75 21.04
C LYS A 121 -9.86 -9.16 19.63
N PHE A 122 -9.62 -7.85 19.53
CA PHE A 122 -9.45 -7.17 18.25
C PHE A 122 -8.20 -7.66 17.50
N TRP A 123 -7.11 -7.95 18.21
CA TRP A 123 -5.93 -8.60 17.63
C TRP A 123 -6.23 -9.98 17.05
N ILE A 124 -6.97 -10.82 17.78
CA ILE A 124 -7.38 -12.15 17.31
C ILE A 124 -8.25 -12.02 16.05
N ASP A 125 -9.22 -11.11 16.06
CA ASP A 125 -10.11 -10.88 14.92
C ASP A 125 -9.36 -10.34 13.70
N LYS A 126 -8.38 -9.44 13.91
CA LYS A 126 -7.49 -8.94 12.85
C LYS A 126 -6.63 -10.06 12.27
N ALA A 127 -6.01 -10.88 13.11
CA ALA A 127 -5.20 -12.01 12.67
C ALA A 127 -6.04 -13.03 11.87
N ARG A 128 -7.29 -13.28 12.28
CA ARG A 128 -8.22 -14.14 11.55
C ARG A 128 -8.55 -13.57 10.16
N ARG A 129 -8.93 -12.28 10.07
CA ARG A 129 -9.19 -11.62 8.78
C ARG A 129 -8.01 -11.72 7.83
N LEU A 130 -6.79 -11.41 8.31
CA LEU A 130 -5.58 -11.51 7.51
C LEU A 130 -5.27 -12.94 7.06
N ARG A 131 -5.61 -13.95 7.88
CA ARG A 131 -5.47 -15.35 7.51
C ARG A 131 -6.43 -15.73 6.39
N ASP A 132 -7.70 -15.32 6.52
CA ASP A 132 -8.74 -15.60 5.51
C ASP A 132 -8.41 -14.90 4.19
N GLU A 133 -7.98 -13.64 4.23
CA GLU A 133 -7.51 -12.89 3.05
C GLU A 133 -6.31 -13.57 2.39
N ARG A 134 -5.34 -14.03 3.18
CA ARG A 134 -4.19 -14.78 2.66
C ARG A 134 -4.61 -16.09 2.01
N GLU A 135 -5.57 -16.80 2.59
CA GLU A 135 -6.07 -18.06 2.05
C GLU A 135 -6.78 -17.87 0.71
N VAL A 136 -7.60 -16.82 0.58
CA VAL A 136 -8.22 -16.45 -0.70
C VAL A 136 -7.16 -16.12 -1.75
N LEU A 137 -6.21 -15.25 -1.42
CA LEU A 137 -5.11 -14.89 -2.34
C LEU A 137 -4.29 -16.11 -2.75
N HIS A 138 -3.96 -16.99 -1.80
CA HIS A 138 -3.28 -18.24 -2.08
C HIS A 138 -4.11 -19.16 -3.00
N GLY A 139 -5.42 -19.25 -2.79
CA GLY A 139 -6.32 -20.02 -3.64
C GLY A 139 -6.37 -19.51 -5.08
N GLU A 140 -6.45 -18.19 -5.27
CA GLU A 140 -6.38 -17.57 -6.60
C GLU A 140 -5.04 -17.83 -7.29
N LEU A 141 -3.94 -17.68 -6.55
CA LEU A 141 -2.59 -17.92 -7.08
C LEU A 141 -2.39 -19.40 -7.46
N ARG A 142 -2.89 -20.34 -6.64
CA ARG A 142 -2.86 -21.78 -6.96
C ARG A 142 -3.66 -22.09 -8.22
N SER A 143 -4.88 -21.57 -8.34
CA SER A 143 -5.72 -21.76 -9.53
C SER A 143 -5.04 -21.22 -10.80
N LYS A 144 -4.48 -20.01 -10.72
CA LYS A 144 -3.70 -19.41 -11.83
C LYS A 144 -2.48 -20.26 -12.19
N ALA A 145 -1.75 -20.75 -11.18
CA ALA A 145 -0.59 -21.61 -11.39
C ALA A 145 -0.98 -22.93 -12.07
N SER A 146 -2.04 -23.60 -11.61
CA SER A 146 -2.57 -24.83 -12.22
C SER A 146 -2.96 -24.60 -13.68
N PHE A 147 -3.71 -23.54 -13.98
CA PHE A 147 -4.10 -23.20 -15.35
C PHE A 147 -2.88 -22.98 -16.26
N VAL A 148 -1.86 -22.25 -15.77
CA VAL A 148 -0.62 -22.03 -16.52
C VAL A 148 0.12 -23.35 -16.77
N LEU A 149 0.20 -24.23 -15.78
CA LEU A 149 0.84 -25.55 -15.91
C LEU A 149 0.10 -26.46 -16.89
N GLU A 150 -1.23 -26.51 -16.82
CA GLU A 150 -2.07 -27.27 -17.76
C GLU A 150 -1.92 -26.75 -19.18
N THR A 151 -1.98 -25.44 -19.37
CA THR A 151 -1.81 -24.79 -20.68
C THR A 151 -0.40 -25.06 -21.24
N HIS A 152 0.63 -24.94 -20.41
CA HIS A 152 2.01 -25.24 -20.79
C HIS A 152 2.17 -26.71 -21.18
N SER A 153 1.62 -27.65 -20.38
CA SER A 153 1.63 -29.09 -20.69
C SER A 153 0.91 -29.40 -22.01
N ALA A 154 -0.25 -28.78 -22.26
CA ALA A 154 -0.99 -28.96 -23.51
C ALA A 154 -0.17 -28.48 -24.72
N TYR A 155 0.51 -27.33 -24.61
CA TYR A 155 1.38 -26.83 -25.66
C TYR A 155 2.60 -27.72 -25.91
N VAL A 156 3.21 -28.29 -24.86
CA VAL A 156 4.32 -29.23 -25.02
C VAL A 156 3.84 -30.51 -25.73
N GLN A 157 2.65 -31.00 -25.41
CA GLN A 157 2.05 -32.18 -26.05
C GLN A 157 1.71 -31.93 -27.53
N SER A 158 1.18 -30.76 -27.87
CA SER A 158 0.85 -30.42 -29.26
C SER A 158 2.09 -30.06 -30.11
N ALA A 159 3.28 -30.00 -29.53
CA ALA A 159 4.49 -29.61 -30.24
C ALA A 159 4.85 -30.51 -31.45
N SER A 160 4.41 -31.78 -31.45
CA SER A 160 4.54 -32.69 -32.59
C SER A 160 3.64 -32.31 -33.77
N ASP A 161 2.52 -31.65 -33.49
CA ASP A 161 1.47 -31.35 -34.47
C ASP A 161 1.78 -30.06 -35.22
N PHE A 162 2.57 -29.17 -34.60
CA PHE A 162 3.09 -27.98 -35.25
C PHE A 162 4.36 -28.33 -36.03
N GLN A 163 4.25 -28.30 -37.36
CA GLN A 163 5.36 -28.54 -38.25
C GLN A 163 5.92 -27.24 -38.84
N THR A 164 7.22 -27.24 -39.11
CA THR A 164 7.87 -26.23 -39.91
C THR A 164 7.54 -26.40 -41.40
N ASN A 165 7.93 -25.44 -42.24
CA ASN A 165 7.65 -25.51 -43.68
C ASN A 165 8.35 -26.70 -44.36
N ASP A 166 9.42 -27.20 -43.75
CA ASP A 166 10.17 -28.41 -44.11
C ASP A 166 9.64 -29.67 -43.40
N GLY A 167 8.50 -29.61 -42.71
CA GLY A 167 7.80 -30.76 -42.14
C GLY A 167 8.36 -31.27 -40.81
N ARG A 168 9.34 -30.59 -40.20
CA ARG A 168 9.90 -30.98 -38.89
C ARG A 168 8.98 -30.53 -37.75
N PRO A 169 8.72 -31.36 -36.73
CA PRO A 169 7.93 -30.95 -35.57
C PRO A 169 8.69 -29.96 -34.69
N LEU A 170 7.99 -29.07 -33.99
CA LEU A 170 8.63 -28.03 -33.16
C LEU A 170 9.50 -28.60 -32.04
N ASN A 171 9.16 -29.75 -31.46
CA ASN A 171 9.96 -30.42 -30.42
C ASN A 171 11.30 -30.98 -30.92
N SER A 172 11.54 -31.02 -32.23
CA SER A 172 12.82 -31.44 -32.83
C SER A 172 13.76 -30.28 -33.13
N LEU A 173 13.30 -29.03 -32.95
CA LEU A 173 14.07 -27.84 -33.29
C LEU A 173 15.06 -27.47 -32.20
N SER A 174 16.18 -26.87 -32.61
CA SER A 174 17.13 -26.28 -31.69
C SER A 174 16.57 -25.03 -31.00
N ASN A 175 17.14 -24.65 -29.85
CA ASN A 175 16.72 -23.45 -29.12
C ASN A 175 16.81 -22.17 -29.96
N ALA A 176 17.81 -22.06 -30.85
CA ALA A 176 17.97 -20.93 -31.75
C ALA A 176 16.84 -20.87 -32.81
N GLU A 177 16.44 -22.02 -33.36
CA GLU A 177 15.31 -22.11 -34.28
C GLU A 177 13.99 -21.75 -33.59
N LEU A 178 13.78 -22.21 -32.35
CA LEU A 178 12.60 -21.87 -31.55
C LEU A 178 12.54 -20.36 -31.24
N LEU A 179 13.65 -19.73 -30.85
CA LEU A 179 13.73 -18.29 -30.65
C LEU A 179 13.38 -17.51 -31.92
N ASN A 180 13.87 -17.94 -33.09
CA ASN A 180 13.53 -17.29 -34.35
C ASN A 180 12.02 -17.36 -34.67
N ILE A 181 11.36 -18.49 -34.36
CA ILE A 181 9.89 -18.64 -34.50
C ILE A 181 9.15 -17.66 -33.57
N ILE A 182 9.67 -17.47 -32.35
CA ILE A 182 9.10 -16.56 -31.37
C ILE A 182 9.30 -15.10 -31.79
N ASP A 183 10.48 -14.72 -32.28
CA ASP A 183 10.78 -13.36 -32.68
C ASP A 183 10.05 -12.95 -33.96
N SER A 184 10.01 -13.84 -34.97
CA SER A 184 9.32 -13.59 -36.24
C SER A 184 7.81 -13.39 -36.08
N SER A 185 7.21 -14.00 -35.06
CA SER A 185 5.80 -13.84 -34.70
C SER A 185 5.54 -12.70 -33.71
N ARG A 186 6.58 -11.95 -33.31
CA ARG A 186 6.54 -10.99 -32.19
C ARG A 186 5.98 -11.63 -30.90
N GLY A 187 6.20 -12.92 -30.74
CA GLY A 187 5.74 -13.73 -29.62
C GLY A 187 4.23 -13.97 -29.56
N LYS A 188 3.49 -13.73 -30.65
CA LYS A 188 2.03 -13.88 -30.73
C LYS A 188 1.63 -15.11 -31.56
N GLY A 189 0.44 -15.63 -31.27
CA GLY A 189 -0.14 -16.77 -31.97
C GLY A 189 0.27 -18.12 -31.38
N GLU A 190 -0.51 -19.14 -31.71
CA GLU A 190 -0.44 -20.48 -31.11
C GLU A 190 0.91 -21.16 -31.35
N ARG A 191 1.43 -21.08 -32.59
CA ARG A 191 2.76 -21.62 -32.94
C ARG A 191 3.89 -21.01 -32.11
N ALA A 192 3.81 -19.71 -31.81
CA ALA A 192 4.79 -19.03 -30.96
C ALA A 192 4.65 -19.44 -29.48
N ALA A 193 3.42 -19.68 -29.02
CA ALA A 193 3.15 -20.17 -27.67
C ALA A 193 3.70 -21.59 -27.47
N VAL A 194 3.50 -22.48 -28.45
CA VAL A 194 4.06 -23.83 -28.46
C VAL A 194 5.60 -23.79 -28.50
N ALA A 195 6.19 -22.96 -29.38
CA ALA A 195 7.64 -22.80 -29.42
C ALA A 195 8.22 -22.29 -28.08
N LYS A 196 7.53 -21.36 -27.39
CA LYS A 196 7.91 -20.90 -26.05
C LYS A 196 7.86 -22.02 -25.02
N ALA A 197 6.81 -22.84 -25.04
CA ALA A 197 6.63 -23.95 -24.10
C ALA A 197 7.72 -25.01 -24.29
N VAL A 198 8.01 -25.41 -25.52
CA VAL A 198 9.11 -26.33 -25.86
C VAL A 198 10.46 -25.76 -25.44
N LEU A 199 10.72 -24.48 -25.72
CA LEU A 199 11.99 -23.84 -25.36
C LEU A 199 12.19 -23.78 -23.83
N ASN A 200 11.12 -23.53 -23.08
CA ASN A 200 11.12 -23.55 -21.63
C ASN A 200 11.45 -24.96 -21.09
N GLU A 201 10.81 -26.02 -21.62
CA GLU A 201 11.16 -27.41 -21.28
C GLU A 201 12.60 -27.74 -21.67
N ASN A 202 13.06 -27.33 -22.86
CA ASN A 202 14.43 -27.54 -23.28
C ASN A 202 15.41 -26.90 -22.28
N TYR A 203 15.15 -25.69 -21.77
CA TYR A 203 16.00 -25.09 -20.75
C TYR A 203 15.96 -25.83 -19.41
N LEU A 204 14.80 -26.32 -18.99
CA LEU A 204 14.64 -27.12 -17.77
C LEU A 204 15.30 -28.50 -17.86
N LEU A 205 15.29 -29.13 -19.05
CA LEU A 205 15.81 -30.47 -19.31
C LEU A 205 17.30 -30.47 -19.69
N SER A 206 17.76 -29.48 -20.45
CA SER A 206 19.13 -29.44 -21.02
C SER A 206 20.22 -29.13 -19.99
N SER A 207 19.88 -28.89 -18.73
CA SER A 207 20.80 -28.23 -17.81
C SER A 207 20.94 -28.95 -16.47
N LYS A 208 22.01 -29.74 -16.37
CA LYS A 208 22.79 -29.78 -15.12
C LYS A 208 23.04 -28.36 -14.60
N THR A 209 23.27 -27.40 -15.51
CA THR A 209 23.58 -26.00 -15.19
C THR A 209 22.48 -25.17 -14.52
N PHE A 210 21.18 -25.47 -14.60
CA PHE A 210 20.14 -24.63 -13.95
C PHE A 210 19.69 -25.19 -12.60
N ARG A 211 19.51 -26.52 -12.49
CA ARG A 211 19.17 -27.13 -11.20
C ARG A 211 20.37 -27.11 -10.23
N GLU A 212 21.59 -27.27 -10.75
CA GLU A 212 22.83 -27.21 -9.96
C GLU A 212 23.40 -25.78 -9.84
N ALA A 213 22.85 -24.78 -10.56
CA ALA A 213 23.29 -23.38 -10.45
C ALA A 213 23.10 -22.84 -9.02
N SER A 214 24.06 -22.03 -8.59
CA SER A 214 23.94 -21.27 -7.35
C SER A 214 22.88 -20.16 -7.46
N LEU A 215 22.42 -19.62 -6.32
CA LEU A 215 21.53 -18.46 -6.32
C LEU A 215 22.15 -17.26 -7.05
N GLU A 216 23.46 -17.06 -6.91
CA GLU A 216 24.20 -15.98 -7.57
C GLU A 216 24.22 -16.16 -9.09
N ASP A 217 24.45 -17.38 -9.57
CA ASP A 217 24.40 -17.70 -11.01
C ASP A 217 23.01 -17.43 -11.59
N LEU A 218 21.95 -17.86 -10.88
CA LEU A 218 20.56 -17.64 -11.32
C LEU A 218 20.19 -16.15 -11.32
N LEU A 219 20.65 -15.39 -10.32
CA LEU A 219 20.44 -13.94 -10.23
C LEU A 219 21.16 -13.20 -11.36
N ASN A 220 22.41 -13.56 -11.64
CA ASN A 220 23.20 -13.01 -12.74
C ASN A 220 22.54 -13.30 -14.08
N MET A 221 22.11 -14.55 -14.31
CA MET A 221 21.39 -14.92 -15.53
C MET A 221 20.06 -14.18 -15.68
N ARG A 222 19.27 -14.03 -14.61
CA ARG A 222 18.01 -13.28 -14.62
C ARG A 222 18.21 -11.81 -15.01
N SER A 223 19.33 -11.22 -14.59
CA SER A 223 19.57 -9.77 -14.68
C SER A 223 20.33 -9.36 -15.94
N ASP A 224 21.03 -10.28 -16.61
CA ASP A 224 21.83 -10.00 -17.80
C ASP A 224 20.95 -9.78 -19.05
N PRO A 225 20.88 -8.57 -19.63
CA PRO A 225 20.07 -8.29 -20.81
C PRO A 225 20.54 -9.04 -22.07
N LYS A 226 21.76 -9.59 -22.08
CA LYS A 226 22.30 -10.40 -23.18
C LYS A 226 21.75 -11.83 -23.17
N VAL A 227 21.18 -12.29 -22.06
CA VAL A 227 20.54 -13.61 -21.95
C VAL A 227 19.13 -13.53 -22.56
N ASP A 228 18.76 -14.54 -23.35
CA ASP A 228 17.45 -14.54 -24.01
C ASP A 228 16.31 -14.47 -22.98
N PRO A 229 15.18 -13.81 -23.32
CA PRO A 229 14.11 -13.53 -22.36
C PRO A 229 13.51 -14.77 -21.69
N ILE A 230 13.49 -15.91 -22.38
CA ILE A 230 12.86 -17.13 -21.89
C ILE A 230 13.80 -17.80 -20.89
N ARG A 231 15.10 -17.85 -21.18
CA ARG A 231 16.12 -18.30 -20.24
C ARG A 231 16.19 -17.44 -18.99
N ARG A 232 16.03 -16.11 -19.09
CA ARG A 232 15.89 -15.22 -17.92
C ARG A 232 14.67 -15.53 -17.07
N THR A 233 13.54 -15.83 -17.72
CA THR A 233 12.29 -16.20 -17.05
C THR A 233 12.47 -17.51 -16.28
N VAL A 234 13.10 -18.52 -16.88
CA VAL A 234 13.42 -19.80 -16.23
C VAL A 234 14.38 -19.59 -15.05
N ALA A 235 15.44 -18.80 -15.23
CA ALA A 235 16.38 -18.48 -14.15
C ALA A 235 15.68 -17.81 -12.95
N GLY A 236 14.79 -16.85 -13.21
CA GLY A 236 14.01 -16.18 -12.17
C GLY A 236 13.07 -17.12 -11.42
N ARG A 237 12.43 -18.08 -12.12
CA ARG A 237 11.58 -19.10 -11.49
C ARG A 237 12.38 -19.97 -10.52
N LEU A 238 13.50 -20.52 -10.98
CA LEU A 238 14.35 -21.40 -10.16
C LEU A 238 15.01 -20.66 -9.00
N TYR A 239 15.37 -19.38 -9.18
CA TYR A 239 15.88 -18.54 -8.11
C TYR A 239 14.86 -18.41 -6.97
N ASN A 240 13.60 -18.12 -7.31
CA ASN A 240 12.53 -18.01 -6.33
C ASN A 240 12.22 -19.35 -5.64
N GLU A 241 12.26 -20.45 -6.37
CA GLU A 241 12.08 -21.80 -5.81
C GLU A 241 13.16 -22.12 -4.76
N LYS A 242 14.43 -21.88 -5.08
CA LYS A 242 15.54 -22.07 -4.12
C LYS A 242 15.46 -21.15 -2.90
N LEU A 243 15.00 -19.90 -3.08
CA LEU A 243 14.77 -19.00 -1.93
C LEU A 243 13.68 -19.54 -1.01
N LEU A 244 12.60 -20.09 -1.57
CA LEU A 244 11.52 -20.70 -0.78
C LEU A 244 11.99 -21.95 -0.05
N GLU A 245 12.83 -22.80 -0.66
CA GLU A 245 13.43 -23.96 0.00
C GLU A 245 14.30 -23.54 1.20
N LEU A 246 15.11 -22.49 1.05
CA LEU A 246 15.94 -21.96 2.15
C LEU A 246 15.11 -21.33 3.26
N ALA A 247 13.99 -20.68 2.92
CA ALA A 247 13.10 -20.06 3.90
C ALA A 247 12.23 -21.10 4.64
N GLY A 248 11.75 -22.13 3.95
CA GLY A 248 10.90 -23.19 4.51
C GLY A 248 11.66 -24.27 5.29
N GLY A 249 12.97 -24.39 5.11
CA GLY A 249 13.81 -25.37 5.81
C GLY A 249 14.04 -25.11 7.31
N ASN A 250 13.52 -24.01 7.87
CA ASN A 250 13.67 -23.67 9.28
C ASN A 250 12.42 -23.91 10.15
N ASP A 251 11.25 -24.15 9.56
CA ASP A 251 10.01 -24.29 10.35
C ASP A 251 9.79 -25.71 10.93
N GLU A 252 10.60 -26.72 10.55
CA GLU A 252 10.49 -28.09 11.07
C GLU A 252 11.56 -28.49 12.11
N LYS A 253 12.45 -27.57 12.53
CA LYS A 253 13.48 -27.86 13.55
C LYS A 253 13.28 -27.20 14.91
N GLU A 254 12.21 -26.43 15.10
CA GLU A 254 11.82 -25.89 16.41
C GLU A 254 10.34 -26.16 16.71
N LEU A 255 10.00 -27.44 16.83
CA LEU A 255 8.84 -27.93 17.59
C LEU A 255 9.29 -29.03 18.54
#